data_AF-A0A1H3VD17-F1
#
_entry.id   AF-A0A1H3VD17-F1
#
_cell.length_a   1.000
_cell.length_b   1.000
_cell.length_c   1.000
_cell.angle_alpha   90.00
_cell.angle_beta   90.00
_cell.angle_gamma   90.00
#
_symmetry.space_group_name_H-M   'P 1'
#
loop_
_entity.id
_entity.type
_entity.pdbx_description
1 polymer ?
#
loop_
_entity_poly.entity_id
_entity_poly.type
_entity_poly.pdbx_seq_one_letter_code
_entity_poly.pdbx_strand_id
1 'polypeptide(L)'
;MKKLLLSCFLLLVCLFGIPQAVSAQETGFLTPGESTFLYLDTRILNETYDNEPIKFVLQQDGVLRLMSRNGTRDYLSFTGYDDTNAGIGYKIRKIYTMFPSMQFFEIIADRGAHAKNCGYWIIGKRDGQWVTYVSIDSLAAMGYTPGEWHQISTALNSDATGRFILTSRHEYMPPGAQYGYQRKFAVDLQLQLFWDQDAKWLGIRRL
;
A
#
# COMPACT_ATOMS: atom_id res chain seq x y z
N MET A 1 39.21 9.43 47.77
CA MET A 1 39.35 9.10 46.33
C MET A 1 38.52 7.89 45.85
N LYS A 2 38.31 6.82 46.65
CA LYS A 2 37.51 5.65 46.20
C LYS A 2 36.02 5.92 45.91
N LYS A 3 35.38 6.91 46.56
CA LYS A 3 33.95 7.22 46.35
C LYS A 3 33.66 7.95 45.04
N LEU A 4 34.60 8.72 44.48
CA LEU A 4 34.39 9.40 43.19
C LEU A 4 34.46 8.45 41.99
N LEU A 5 35.33 7.42 42.06
CA LEU A 5 35.47 6.43 41.00
C LEU A 5 34.22 5.53 40.86
N LEU A 6 33.54 5.22 41.95
CA LEU A 6 32.32 4.41 41.94
C LEU A 6 31.14 5.17 41.31
N SER A 7 31.05 6.48 41.55
CA SER A 7 30.01 7.34 40.97
C SER A 7 30.16 7.52 39.47
N CYS A 8 31.40 7.61 38.95
CA CYS A 8 31.64 7.66 37.50
C CYS A 8 31.32 6.32 36.80
N PHE A 9 31.53 5.19 37.47
CA PHE A 9 31.24 3.87 36.89
C PHE A 9 29.73 3.60 36.78
N LEU A 10 28.95 4.02 37.77
CA LEU A 10 27.48 3.94 37.75
C LEU A 10 26.85 4.85 36.68
N LEU A 11 27.43 6.04 36.43
CA LEU A 11 26.94 6.94 35.38
C LEU A 11 27.17 6.39 33.96
N LEU A 12 28.28 5.67 33.74
CA LEU A 12 28.56 5.02 32.45
C LEU A 12 27.59 3.87 32.16
N VAL A 13 27.21 3.06 33.17
CA VAL A 13 26.29 1.93 32.98
C VAL A 13 24.87 2.40 32.65
N CYS A 14 24.42 3.55 33.16
CA CYS A 14 23.12 4.14 32.81
C CYS A 14 23.05 4.68 31.37
N LEU A 15 24.17 5.03 30.75
CA LEU A 15 24.21 5.49 29.35
C LEU A 15 24.08 4.34 28.34
N PHE A 16 24.41 3.10 28.73
CA PHE A 16 24.28 1.91 27.87
C PHE A 16 23.02 1.06 28.16
N GLY A 17 22.23 1.43 29.18
CA GLY A 17 21.00 0.73 29.55
C GLY A 17 19.73 1.30 28.92
N ILE A 18 19.82 2.36 28.12
CA ILE A 18 18.70 2.85 27.34
C ILE A 18 18.60 1.91 26.14
N PRO A 19 17.56 1.07 25.99
CA PRO A 19 17.31 0.43 24.72
C PRO A 19 17.21 1.55 23.71
N GLN A 20 18.18 1.64 22.79
CA GLN A 20 18.00 2.49 21.62
C GLN A 20 16.69 1.99 21.01
N ALA A 21 15.68 2.85 20.98
CA ALA A 21 14.55 2.60 20.12
C ALA A 21 15.18 2.43 18.74
N VAL A 22 15.25 1.18 18.27
CA VAL A 22 15.69 0.88 16.92
C VAL A 22 14.59 1.45 16.07
N SER A 23 14.72 2.74 15.78
CA SER A 23 14.02 3.36 14.67
C SER A 23 14.48 2.54 13.49
N ALA A 24 13.61 1.66 12.99
CA ALA A 24 13.78 1.08 11.67
C ALA A 24 14.26 2.19 10.75
N GLN A 25 15.34 1.97 10.02
CA GLN A 25 15.85 2.99 9.12
C GLN A 25 14.84 3.12 7.97
N GLU A 26 13.81 3.94 8.13
CA GLU A 26 12.75 4.06 7.13
C GLU A 26 13.28 4.82 5.92
N THR A 27 12.98 4.32 4.71
CA THR A 27 13.14 5.14 3.49
C THR A 27 11.78 5.67 3.03
N GLY A 28 11.81 6.90 2.55
CA GLY A 28 10.69 7.49 1.83
C GLY A 28 10.53 6.94 0.41
N PHE A 29 9.44 7.35 -0.22
CA PHE A 29 9.06 7.09 -1.60
C PHE A 29 9.19 8.34 -2.46
N LEU A 30 9.49 8.14 -3.73
CA LEU A 30 9.42 9.20 -4.74
C LEU A 30 7.97 9.53 -5.09
N THR A 31 7.76 10.70 -5.67
CA THR A 31 6.48 11.06 -6.28
C THR A 31 6.17 10.05 -7.40
N PRO A 32 5.00 9.42 -7.40
CA PRO A 32 4.69 8.34 -8.33
C PRO A 32 4.38 8.91 -9.72
N GLY A 33 4.54 8.06 -10.74
CA GLY A 33 4.02 8.37 -12.07
C GLY A 33 2.49 8.29 -12.14
N GLU A 34 1.96 8.51 -13.34
CA GLU A 34 0.54 8.34 -13.61
C GLU A 34 0.08 6.89 -13.39
N SER A 35 -1.21 6.74 -13.07
CA SER A 35 -1.85 5.42 -12.96
C SER A 35 -2.62 5.07 -14.23
N THR A 36 -2.60 3.80 -14.60
CA THR A 36 -3.51 3.25 -15.62
C THR A 36 -4.70 2.58 -14.95
N PHE A 37 -5.89 2.84 -15.45
CA PHE A 37 -7.11 2.19 -15.00
C PHE A 37 -7.55 1.12 -16.00
N LEU A 38 -7.67 -0.12 -15.53
CA LEU A 38 -8.15 -1.25 -16.32
C LEU A 38 -9.61 -1.54 -15.95
N TYR A 39 -10.51 -1.34 -16.91
CA TYR A 39 -11.93 -1.61 -16.79
C TYR A 39 -12.56 -1.73 -18.19
N LEU A 40 -13.55 -2.60 -18.34
CA LEU A 40 -14.30 -2.87 -19.57
C LEU A 40 -13.40 -3.07 -20.80
N ASP A 41 -13.21 -2.01 -21.58
CA ASP A 41 -12.49 -2.00 -22.86
C ASP A 41 -10.97 -1.94 -22.68
N THR A 42 -10.49 -1.37 -21.56
CA THR A 42 -9.06 -1.33 -21.24
C THR A 42 -8.71 -2.51 -20.34
N ARG A 43 -8.12 -3.55 -20.92
CA ARG A 43 -7.93 -4.84 -20.23
C ARG A 43 -6.49 -5.29 -20.07
N ILE A 44 -5.54 -4.64 -20.74
CA ILE A 44 -4.14 -5.03 -20.73
C ILE A 44 -3.29 -3.80 -20.45
N LEU A 45 -2.39 -3.92 -19.48
CA LEU A 45 -1.33 -2.95 -19.22
C LEU A 45 0.02 -3.66 -19.40
N ASN A 46 0.83 -3.16 -20.32
CA ASN A 46 2.18 -3.65 -20.56
C ASN A 46 3.20 -2.84 -19.76
N GLU A 47 4.00 -3.50 -18.93
CA GLU A 47 5.01 -2.88 -18.07
C GLU A 47 6.34 -3.62 -18.10
N THR A 48 7.35 -3.04 -17.44
CA THR A 48 8.65 -3.68 -17.22
C THR A 48 9.00 -3.60 -15.73
N TYR A 49 9.53 -4.69 -15.17
CA TYR A 49 9.99 -4.76 -13.78
C TYR A 49 11.35 -5.47 -13.74
N ASP A 50 12.39 -4.82 -13.20
CA ASP A 50 13.76 -5.33 -13.22
C ASP A 50 14.21 -5.80 -14.61
N ASN A 51 13.93 -4.99 -15.64
CA ASN A 51 14.18 -5.31 -17.05
C ASN A 51 13.40 -6.52 -17.61
N GLU A 52 12.49 -7.12 -16.85
CA GLU A 52 11.60 -8.18 -17.32
C GLU A 52 10.30 -7.59 -17.89
N PRO A 53 9.94 -7.90 -19.16
CA PRO A 53 8.65 -7.53 -19.72
C PRO A 53 7.49 -8.33 -19.08
N ILE A 54 6.55 -7.61 -18.46
CA ILE A 54 5.40 -8.18 -17.74
C ILE A 54 4.10 -7.50 -18.13
N LYS A 55 2.97 -8.19 -18.05
CA LYS A 55 1.66 -7.58 -18.33
C LYS A 55 0.67 -7.82 -17.20
N PHE A 56 -0.17 -6.83 -16.95
CA PHE A 56 -1.41 -7.00 -16.22
C PHE A 56 -2.54 -7.26 -17.21
N VAL A 57 -3.37 -8.26 -16.93
CA VAL A 57 -4.50 -8.64 -17.77
C VAL A 57 -5.76 -8.77 -16.92
N LEU A 58 -6.76 -7.94 -17.19
CA LEU A 58 -8.11 -8.07 -16.64
C LEU A 58 -8.84 -9.17 -17.39
N GLN A 59 -9.11 -10.28 -16.70
CA GLN A 59 -9.80 -11.45 -17.25
C GLN A 59 -11.32 -11.24 -17.28
N GLN A 60 -12.01 -12.00 -18.13
CA GLN A 60 -13.46 -11.83 -18.34
C GLN A 60 -14.29 -12.04 -17.07
N ASP A 61 -13.79 -12.87 -16.16
CA ASP A 61 -14.36 -13.12 -14.83
C ASP A 61 -14.12 -11.96 -13.83
N GLY A 62 -13.38 -10.91 -14.23
CA GLY A 62 -13.06 -9.76 -13.40
C GLY A 62 -11.79 -9.91 -12.56
N VAL A 63 -11.07 -11.04 -12.67
CA VAL A 63 -9.80 -11.25 -11.99
C VAL A 63 -8.68 -10.53 -12.73
N LEU A 64 -7.86 -9.76 -12.01
CA LEU A 64 -6.64 -9.20 -12.58
C LEU A 64 -5.50 -10.21 -12.44
N ARG A 65 -4.76 -10.49 -13.51
CA ARG A 65 -3.56 -11.33 -13.47
C ARG A 65 -2.31 -10.54 -13.83
N LEU A 66 -1.25 -10.74 -13.06
CA LEU A 66 0.11 -10.37 -13.43
C LEU A 66 0.77 -11.57 -14.11
N MET A 67 1.27 -11.38 -15.33
CA MET A 67 1.81 -12.45 -16.16
C MET A 67 3.12 -12.03 -16.84
N SER A 68 3.88 -13.00 -17.34
CA SER A 68 4.92 -12.73 -18.35
C SER A 68 4.28 -12.08 -19.59
N ARG A 69 5.04 -11.24 -20.32
CA ARG A 69 4.52 -10.55 -21.53
C ARG A 69 3.87 -11.51 -22.53
N ASN A 70 4.52 -12.65 -22.79
CA ASN A 70 4.01 -13.68 -23.70
C ASN A 70 2.86 -14.52 -23.11
N GLY A 71 2.52 -14.37 -21.83
CA GLY A 71 1.42 -15.06 -21.16
C GLY A 71 1.72 -16.52 -20.80
N THR A 72 2.97 -16.98 -20.89
CA THR A 72 3.33 -18.37 -20.57
C THR A 72 3.48 -18.63 -19.07
N ARG A 73 3.59 -17.58 -18.26
CA ARG A 73 3.69 -17.67 -16.79
C ARG A 73 2.71 -16.71 -16.14
N ASP A 74 1.90 -17.26 -15.24
CA ASP A 74 1.11 -16.49 -14.27
C ASP A 74 1.94 -16.28 -13.02
N TYR A 75 2.01 -15.04 -12.54
CA TYR A 75 2.77 -14.67 -11.35
C TYR A 75 1.86 -14.46 -10.14
N LEU A 76 0.85 -13.61 -10.27
CA LEU A 76 -0.10 -13.29 -9.21
C LEU A 76 -1.51 -13.07 -9.79
N SER A 77 -2.52 -13.36 -8.98
CA SER A 77 -3.92 -13.10 -9.27
C SER A 77 -4.50 -12.19 -8.18
N PHE A 78 -5.29 -11.20 -8.58
CA PHE A 78 -5.93 -10.27 -7.68
C PHE A 78 -7.44 -10.39 -7.85
N THR A 79 -8.11 -10.74 -6.77
CA THR A 79 -9.56 -10.87 -6.69
C THR A 79 -10.10 -9.82 -5.72
N GLY A 80 -11.33 -9.39 -5.92
CA GLY A 80 -12.05 -8.62 -4.92
C GLY A 80 -12.11 -9.38 -3.60
N TYR A 81 -12.09 -8.64 -2.49
CA TYR A 81 -12.28 -9.18 -1.15
C TYR A 81 -13.74 -9.63 -0.91
N ASP A 82 -14.67 -9.01 -1.63
CA ASP A 82 -16.08 -9.40 -1.62
C ASP A 82 -16.30 -10.67 -2.49
N ASP A 83 -17.40 -11.39 -2.29
CA ASP A 83 -17.70 -12.69 -2.97
C ASP A 83 -17.93 -12.62 -4.51
N THR A 84 -17.55 -11.52 -5.18
CA THR A 84 -17.64 -11.41 -6.64
C THR A 84 -16.62 -10.45 -7.22
N ASN A 85 -16.07 -10.85 -8.37
CA ASN A 85 -15.15 -10.07 -9.18
C ASN A 85 -15.86 -9.25 -10.29
N ALA A 86 -17.18 -9.38 -10.41
CA ALA A 86 -17.95 -8.68 -11.44
C ALA A 86 -17.89 -7.15 -11.24
N GLY A 87 -17.57 -6.44 -12.32
CA GLY A 87 -17.57 -4.97 -12.33
C GLY A 87 -16.44 -4.31 -11.54
N ILE A 88 -15.36 -5.05 -11.23
CA ILE A 88 -14.17 -4.47 -10.60
C ILE A 88 -13.32 -3.75 -11.64
N GLY A 89 -12.95 -2.50 -11.35
CA GLY A 89 -11.90 -1.77 -12.03
C GLY A 89 -10.61 -1.77 -11.21
N TYR A 90 -9.46 -1.79 -11.89
CA TYR A 90 -8.14 -1.81 -11.24
C TYR A 90 -7.32 -0.59 -11.65
N LYS A 91 -6.94 0.23 -10.68
CA LYS A 91 -5.97 1.32 -10.86
C LYS A 91 -4.58 0.84 -10.48
N ILE A 92 -3.66 0.86 -11.43
CA ILE A 92 -2.30 0.33 -11.28
C ILE A 92 -1.30 1.46 -11.52
N ARG A 93 -0.30 1.61 -10.65
CA ARG A 93 0.83 2.54 -10.88
C ARG A 93 2.14 2.01 -10.32
N LYS A 94 3.25 2.46 -10.91
CA LYS A 94 4.59 2.23 -10.37
C LYS A 94 4.87 3.20 -9.23
N ILE A 95 5.49 2.69 -8.18
CA ILE A 95 5.98 3.47 -7.04
C ILE A 95 7.44 3.09 -6.79
N TYR A 96 8.22 4.04 -6.26
CA TYR A 96 9.65 3.87 -6.07
C TYR A 96 10.09 4.33 -4.69
N THR A 97 10.94 3.57 -4.01
CA THR A 97 11.64 4.04 -2.81
C THR A 97 12.79 4.98 -3.18
N MET A 98 13.18 5.86 -2.27
CA MET A 98 14.32 6.77 -2.46
C MET A 98 15.66 6.03 -2.32
N PHE A 99 15.87 5.28 -1.23
CA PHE A 99 17.14 4.61 -0.93
C PHE A 99 16.93 3.26 -0.21
N PRO A 100 17.31 2.11 -0.77
CA PRO A 100 17.71 1.93 -2.17
C PRO A 100 16.54 2.23 -3.11
N SER A 101 16.83 2.55 -4.38
CA SER A 101 15.79 2.74 -5.40
C SER A 101 15.24 1.38 -5.82
N MET A 102 14.04 1.05 -5.34
CA MET A 102 13.32 -0.18 -5.65
C MET A 102 11.99 0.16 -6.30
N GLN A 103 11.59 -0.63 -7.28
CA GLN A 103 10.30 -0.50 -7.93
C GLN A 103 9.26 -1.39 -7.24
N PHE A 104 8.04 -0.89 -7.11
CA PHE A 104 6.86 -1.68 -6.76
C PHE A 104 5.69 -1.27 -7.66
N PHE A 105 4.63 -2.07 -7.65
CA PHE A 105 3.33 -1.66 -8.16
C PHE A 105 2.35 -1.51 -7.02
N GLU A 106 1.63 -0.39 -7.01
CA GLU A 106 0.42 -0.23 -6.23
C GLU A 106 -0.79 -0.54 -7.11
N ILE A 107 -1.72 -1.32 -6.55
CA ILE A 107 -2.96 -1.71 -7.20
C ILE A 107 -4.11 -1.38 -6.25
N ILE A 108 -5.05 -0.57 -6.72
CA ILE A 108 -6.30 -0.27 -6.01
C ILE A 108 -7.45 -0.80 -6.84
N ALA A 109 -8.31 -1.62 -6.24
CA ALA A 109 -9.51 -2.15 -6.89
C ALA A 109 -10.77 -1.53 -6.29
N ASP A 110 -11.66 -1.07 -7.16
CA ASP A 110 -12.95 -0.51 -6.79
C ASP A 110 -14.07 -1.04 -7.69
N ARG A 111 -15.29 -0.99 -7.19
CA ARG A 111 -16.47 -1.49 -7.90
C ARG A 111 -17.73 -0.67 -7.62
N GLY A 112 -18.65 -0.76 -8.58
CA GLY A 112 -19.98 -0.18 -8.48
C GLY A 112 -20.00 1.35 -8.47
N ALA A 113 -21.20 1.89 -8.22
CA ALA A 113 -21.36 3.34 -8.07
C ALA A 113 -20.54 3.82 -6.86
N HIS A 114 -19.91 4.99 -7.01
CA HIS A 114 -19.13 5.63 -5.96
C HIS A 114 -17.85 4.86 -5.57
N ALA A 115 -17.30 4.01 -6.44
CA ALA A 115 -15.95 3.43 -6.30
C ALA A 115 -15.70 2.78 -4.92
N LYS A 116 -16.62 1.92 -4.46
CA LYS A 116 -16.41 1.14 -3.23
C LYS A 116 -15.14 0.31 -3.40
N ASN A 117 -14.16 0.50 -2.52
CA ASN A 117 -12.95 -0.30 -2.52
C ASN A 117 -13.30 -1.77 -2.25
N CYS A 118 -12.68 -2.65 -3.03
CA CYS A 118 -12.79 -4.09 -2.87
C CYS A 118 -11.43 -4.78 -2.96
N GLY A 119 -10.34 -4.02 -2.98
CA GLY A 119 -9.00 -4.58 -3.05
C GLY A 119 -7.91 -3.51 -2.99
N TYR A 120 -6.78 -3.90 -2.40
CA TYR A 120 -5.59 -3.07 -2.29
C TYR A 120 -4.38 -3.98 -2.25
N TRP A 121 -3.37 -3.70 -3.07
CA TRP A 121 -2.11 -4.44 -3.05
C TRP A 121 -0.92 -3.53 -3.30
N ILE A 122 0.19 -3.83 -2.63
CA ILE A 122 1.52 -3.43 -3.10
C ILE A 122 2.31 -4.69 -3.39
N ILE A 123 2.82 -4.80 -4.61
CA ILE A 123 3.57 -5.97 -5.08
C ILE A 123 4.94 -5.57 -5.61
N GLY A 124 5.86 -6.53 -5.56
CA GLY A 124 7.21 -6.41 -6.12
C GLY A 124 7.89 -7.75 -6.11
N LYS A 125 9.20 -7.78 -6.39
CA LYS A 125 10.01 -8.98 -6.23
C LYS A 125 10.74 -9.01 -4.90
N ARG A 126 10.91 -10.21 -4.38
CA ARG A 126 11.84 -10.56 -3.30
C ARG A 126 12.56 -11.83 -3.71
N ASP A 127 13.89 -11.78 -3.74
CA ASP A 127 14.74 -12.92 -4.14
C ASP A 127 14.32 -13.52 -5.51
N GLY A 128 13.95 -12.64 -6.45
CA GLY A 128 13.53 -12.99 -7.81
C GLY A 128 12.07 -13.47 -7.95
N GLN A 129 11.35 -13.64 -6.85
CA GLN A 129 9.95 -14.10 -6.84
C GLN A 129 8.99 -12.94 -6.61
N TRP A 130 7.83 -12.98 -7.28
CA TRP A 130 6.76 -12.02 -7.04
C TRP A 130 6.11 -12.25 -5.69
N VAL A 131 5.98 -11.18 -4.92
CA VAL A 131 5.36 -11.20 -3.59
C VAL A 131 4.36 -10.05 -3.43
N THR A 132 3.38 -10.26 -2.56
CA THR A 132 2.48 -9.21 -2.08
C THR A 132 3.00 -8.70 -0.75
N TYR A 133 3.44 -7.44 -0.71
CA TYR A 133 3.97 -6.81 0.49
C TYR A 133 2.87 -6.26 1.40
N VAL A 134 1.82 -5.71 0.79
CA VAL A 134 0.64 -5.18 1.50
C VAL A 134 -0.60 -5.68 0.77
N SER A 135 -1.58 -6.17 1.52
CA SER A 135 -2.92 -6.53 1.04
C SER A 135 -3.99 -5.86 1.91
N ILE A 136 -5.28 -6.05 1.57
CA ILE A 136 -6.39 -5.68 2.45
C ILE A 136 -6.26 -6.32 3.85
N ASP A 137 -5.77 -7.55 3.96
CA ASP A 137 -5.54 -8.20 5.27
C ASP A 137 -4.51 -7.46 6.10
N SER A 138 -3.46 -6.94 5.45
CA SER A 138 -2.47 -6.08 6.11
C SER A 138 -3.11 -4.79 6.64
N LEU A 139 -4.04 -4.20 5.87
CA LEU A 139 -4.78 -3.02 6.32
C LEU A 139 -5.77 -3.36 7.44
N ALA A 140 -6.39 -4.54 7.39
CA ALA A 140 -7.35 -5.01 8.39
C ALA A 140 -6.68 -5.18 9.76
N ALA A 141 -5.45 -5.70 9.78
CA ALA A 141 -4.63 -5.76 10.99
C ALA A 141 -4.35 -4.37 11.60
N MET A 142 -4.48 -3.30 10.82
CA MET A 142 -4.30 -1.91 11.26
C MET A 142 -5.63 -1.18 11.57
N GLY A 143 -6.76 -1.89 11.48
CA GLY A 143 -8.09 -1.36 11.78
C GLY A 143 -8.95 -0.98 10.57
N TYR A 144 -8.55 -1.36 9.35
CA TYR A 144 -9.46 -1.34 8.21
C TYR A 144 -10.54 -2.42 8.40
N THR A 145 -11.74 -2.20 7.88
CA THR A 145 -12.89 -3.12 8.00
C THR A 145 -13.25 -3.69 6.63
N PRO A 146 -12.62 -4.81 6.20
CA PRO A 146 -12.89 -5.40 4.90
C PRO A 146 -14.38 -5.74 4.70
N GLY A 147 -14.88 -5.52 3.48
CA GLY A 147 -16.27 -5.77 3.13
C GLY A 147 -17.24 -4.62 3.45
N GLU A 148 -16.90 -3.75 4.40
CA GLU A 148 -17.64 -2.52 4.64
C GLU A 148 -17.40 -1.49 3.51
N TRP A 149 -18.24 -0.45 3.48
CA TRP A 149 -18.12 0.57 2.45
C TRP A 149 -16.98 1.52 2.78
N HIS A 150 -15.93 1.50 1.94
CA HIS A 150 -14.82 2.43 2.01
C HIS A 150 -14.40 2.91 0.63
N GLN A 151 -13.74 4.06 0.58
CA GLN A 151 -12.88 4.48 -0.53
C GLN A 151 -11.45 4.61 -0.04
N ILE A 152 -10.52 3.98 -0.76
CA ILE A 152 -9.09 4.13 -0.51
C ILE A 152 -8.50 5.15 -1.48
N SER A 153 -7.76 6.11 -0.95
CA SER A 153 -6.90 7.01 -1.71
C SER A 153 -5.51 7.05 -1.11
N THR A 154 -4.51 7.33 -1.95
CA THR A 154 -3.11 7.28 -1.55
C THR A 154 -2.34 8.47 -2.07
N ALA A 155 -1.59 9.12 -1.19
CA ALA A 155 -0.73 10.26 -1.46
C ALA A 155 0.72 9.87 -1.16
N LEU A 156 1.57 9.95 -2.18
CA LEU A 156 2.99 9.60 -2.07
C LEU A 156 3.83 10.85 -2.30
N ASN A 157 4.63 11.20 -1.30
CA ASN A 157 5.55 12.33 -1.33
C ASN A 157 4.90 13.67 -1.72
N SER A 158 3.61 13.84 -1.43
CA SER A 158 2.85 15.05 -1.80
C SER A 158 3.31 16.32 -1.07
N ASP A 159 4.00 16.15 0.06
CA ASP A 159 4.55 17.21 0.91
C ASP A 159 6.09 17.23 0.89
N ALA A 160 6.73 16.55 -0.06
CA ALA A 160 8.18 16.39 -0.17
C ALA A 160 8.88 15.69 1.03
N THR A 161 8.13 15.00 1.90
CA THR A 161 8.70 14.25 3.04
C THR A 161 9.05 12.80 2.74
N GLY A 162 8.74 12.33 1.53
CA GLY A 162 8.87 10.93 1.13
C GLY A 162 7.78 10.01 1.70
N ARG A 163 6.79 10.53 2.43
CA ARG A 163 5.76 9.69 3.05
C ARG A 163 4.80 9.12 2.01
N PHE A 164 4.46 7.84 2.20
CA PHE A 164 3.33 7.21 1.54
C PHE A 164 2.19 7.15 2.54
N ILE A 165 1.17 7.98 2.32
CA ILE A 165 -0.04 8.02 3.13
C ILE A 165 -1.17 7.30 2.41
N LEU A 166 -1.77 6.31 3.07
CA LEU A 166 -3.03 5.71 2.68
C LEU A 166 -4.15 6.27 3.54
N THR A 167 -5.22 6.71 2.91
CA THR A 167 -6.43 7.21 3.58
C THR A 167 -7.60 6.36 3.14
N SER A 168 -8.28 5.77 4.10
CA SER A 168 -9.62 5.22 3.93
C SER A 168 -10.65 6.23 4.41
N ARG A 169 -11.79 6.26 3.72
CA ARG A 169 -12.92 7.11 4.08
C ARG A 169 -14.23 6.39 3.80
N HIS A 170 -15.22 6.64 4.63
CA HIS A 170 -16.58 6.21 4.40
C HIS A 170 -17.44 7.36 3.86
N GLU A 171 -18.32 7.05 2.91
CA GLU A 171 -19.35 7.95 2.43
C GLU A 171 -20.58 7.80 3.30
N TYR A 172 -21.21 8.91 3.66
CA TYR A 172 -22.45 8.89 4.41
C TYR A 172 -23.38 10.02 3.96
N MET A 173 -24.68 9.83 4.22
CA MET A 173 -25.69 10.85 4.04
C MET A 173 -25.86 11.60 5.37
N PRO A 174 -25.61 12.92 5.43
CA PRO A 174 -25.87 13.68 6.65
C PRO A 174 -27.35 13.64 7.04
N PRO A 175 -27.69 13.77 8.33
CA PRO A 175 -29.08 13.87 8.76
C PRO A 175 -29.84 14.98 8.00
N GLY A 176 -31.01 14.65 7.46
CA GLY A 176 -31.85 15.58 6.69
C GLY A 176 -31.46 15.75 5.21
N ALA A 177 -30.37 15.14 4.74
CA ALA A 177 -30.02 15.16 3.33
C ALA A 177 -30.85 14.13 2.52
N GLN A 178 -31.26 14.52 1.31
CA GLN A 178 -32.18 13.77 0.46
C GLN A 178 -31.58 13.44 -0.91
N TYR A 179 -30.54 14.16 -1.34
CA TYR A 179 -29.97 14.04 -2.67
C TYR A 179 -28.50 13.61 -2.63
N GLY A 180 -28.09 12.86 -3.66
CA GLY A 180 -26.75 12.26 -3.73
C GLY A 180 -25.59 13.25 -3.71
N TYR A 181 -25.77 14.49 -4.16
CA TYR A 181 -24.74 15.54 -4.11
C TYR A 181 -24.48 16.08 -2.69
N GLN A 182 -25.34 15.75 -1.72
CA GLN A 182 -25.21 16.17 -0.32
C GLN A 182 -24.41 15.16 0.51
N ARG A 183 -23.98 14.04 -0.10
CA ARG A 183 -23.15 13.04 0.56
C ARG A 183 -21.83 13.65 1.02
N LYS A 184 -21.35 13.16 2.16
CA LYS A 184 -20.09 13.58 2.75
C LYS A 184 -19.18 12.37 2.93
N PHE A 185 -17.89 12.67 3.03
CA PHE A 185 -16.88 11.68 3.35
C PHE A 185 -16.30 11.97 4.73
N ALA A 186 -16.09 10.93 5.51
CA ALA A 186 -15.34 11.01 6.75
C ALA A 186 -14.18 10.01 6.70
N VAL A 187 -13.00 10.47 7.10
CA VAL A 187 -11.81 9.63 7.19
C VAL A 187 -11.98 8.69 8.39
N ASP A 188 -11.91 7.39 8.13
CA ASP A 188 -12.03 6.35 9.16
C ASP A 188 -10.67 5.75 9.53
N LEU A 189 -9.72 5.77 8.59
CA LEU A 189 -8.37 5.26 8.80
C LEU A 189 -7.35 6.05 7.99
N GLN A 190 -6.23 6.38 8.63
CA GLN A 190 -5.06 6.90 7.96
C GLN A 190 -3.83 6.10 8.38
N LEU A 191 -3.06 5.66 7.37
CA LEU A 191 -1.88 4.83 7.55
C LEU A 191 -0.70 5.48 6.83
N GLN A 192 0.49 5.34 7.40
CA GLN A 192 1.72 5.51 6.66
C GLN A 192 2.29 4.15 6.31
N LEU A 193 2.63 3.99 5.04
CA LEU A 193 3.41 2.88 4.53
C LEU A 193 4.86 3.35 4.38
N PHE A 194 5.80 2.51 4.77
CA PHE A 194 7.23 2.82 4.71
C PHE A 194 8.02 1.54 4.43
N TRP A 195 9.18 1.68 3.80
CA TRP A 195 10.10 0.56 3.67
C TRP A 195 11.03 0.50 4.88
N ASP A 196 11.02 -0.65 5.54
CA ASP A 196 11.90 -0.98 6.66
C ASP A 196 13.14 -1.71 6.12
N GLN A 197 14.31 -1.09 6.28
CA GLN A 197 15.58 -1.62 5.78
C GLN A 197 16.03 -2.87 6.52
N ASP A 198 15.72 -2.98 7.81
CA ASP A 198 16.15 -4.09 8.65
C ASP A 198 15.28 -5.32 8.37
N ALA A 199 13.96 -5.13 8.30
CA ALA A 199 13.03 -6.19 7.95
C ALA A 199 13.07 -6.56 6.46
N LYS A 200 13.58 -5.65 5.61
CA LYS A 200 13.48 -5.72 4.15
C LYS A 200 12.05 -5.96 3.70
N TRP A 201 11.13 -5.19 4.26
CA TRP A 201 9.69 -5.31 4.06
C TRP A 201 8.99 -3.95 4.13
N LEU A 202 7.73 -3.90 3.71
CA LEU A 202 6.88 -2.73 3.92
C LEU A 202 6.26 -2.76 5.32
N GLY A 203 6.64 -1.79 6.15
CA GLY A 203 6.00 -1.50 7.42
C GLY A 203 4.74 -0.64 7.20
N ILE A 204 3.79 -0.81 8.12
CA ILE A 204 2.55 -0.04 8.16
C ILE A 204 2.39 0.51 9.57
N ARG A 205 2.13 1.81 9.69
CA ARG A 205 1.77 2.44 10.97
C ARG A 205 0.52 3.29 10.84
N ARG A 206 -0.27 3.31 11.90
CA ARG A 206 -1.43 4.19 12.02
C ARG A 206 -0.99 5.62 12.38
N LEU A 207 -1.66 6.61 11.82
CA LEU A 207 -1.46 8.03 12.12
C LEU A 207 -2.58 8.59 13.01
#